data_AF-A0ABD5NVA2-F1
#
_entry.id   AF-A0ABD5NVA2-F1
#
_cell.length_a   1.000
_cell.length_b   1.000
_cell.length_c   1.000
_cell.angle_alpha   90.00
_cell.angle_beta   90.00
_cell.angle_gamma   90.00
#
_symmetry.space_group_name_H-M   'P 1'
#
loop_
_entity.id
_entity.type
_entity.pdbx_description
1 polymer ?
#
loop_
_entity_poly.entity_id
_entity_poly.type
_entity_poly.pdbx_seq_one_letter_code
_entity_poly.pdbx_strand_id
1 'polypeptide(L)' 'MSVRSDDEDPEEQVDTENVGGLEEVLPPQLMPIWSRIQVIQDFRSTHGQTYVKFMEAIVALVLTGGYLYWLSLFLGG' A
#
# COMPACT_ATOMS: atom_id res chain seq x y z
N MET A 1 4.57 -42.45 19.57
CA MET A 1 3.21 -41.90 19.33
C MET A 1 3.01 -40.77 20.32
N SER A 2 2.70 -39.52 19.97
CA SER A 2 2.25 -38.91 18.71
C SER A 2 2.67 -37.44 18.73
N VAL A 3 3.04 -36.92 17.55
CA VAL A 3 3.17 -35.49 17.24
C VAL A 3 1.77 -34.87 17.06
N ARG A 4 1.60 -33.59 17.42
CA ARG A 4 0.61 -32.59 16.95
C ARG A 4 1.06 -31.25 17.55
N SER A 5 1.66 -30.29 16.85
CA SER A 5 1.31 -29.60 15.59
C SER A 5 -0.08 -29.00 15.63
N ASP A 6 -0.17 -27.73 15.23
CA ASP A 6 -1.36 -26.90 14.99
C ASP A 6 -1.71 -25.92 16.11
N ASP A 7 -0.97 -24.80 16.18
CA ASP A 7 -1.54 -23.45 16.36
C ASP A 7 -0.49 -22.37 15.97
N GLU A 8 0.22 -22.62 14.87
CA GLU A 8 0.92 -21.54 14.14
C GLU A 8 -0.12 -21.00 13.16
N ASP A 9 -0.70 -19.85 13.52
CA ASP A 9 -1.58 -19.06 12.67
C ASP A 9 -0.89 -18.88 11.29
N PRO A 10 -1.46 -19.39 10.18
CA PRO A 10 -0.80 -19.43 8.89
C PRO A 10 -0.81 -18.07 8.18
N GLU A 11 -1.36 -17.02 8.81
CA GLU A 11 -1.24 -15.65 8.34
C GLU A 11 -0.10 -14.93 9.07
N GLU A 12 1.11 -15.52 8.98
CA GLU A 12 2.33 -14.72 9.08
C GLU A 12 2.18 -13.64 8.00
N GLN A 13 1.81 -12.44 8.46
CA GLN A 13 1.70 -11.25 7.64
C GLN A 13 3.08 -11.04 7.04
N VAL A 14 3.27 -11.57 5.83
CA VAL A 14 4.49 -11.40 5.06
C VAL A 14 4.64 -9.89 4.94
N ASP A 15 5.67 -9.35 5.60
CA ASP A 15 5.91 -7.93 5.68
C ASP A 15 6.27 -7.42 4.28
N THR A 16 5.22 -7.05 3.52
CA THR A 16 5.35 -6.59 2.13
C THR A 16 6.00 -5.22 2.03
N GLU A 17 6.27 -4.56 3.15
CA GLU A 17 6.93 -3.25 3.23
C GLU A 17 8.43 -3.36 2.98
N ASN A 18 9.04 -4.53 3.25
CA ASN A 18 10.47 -4.81 3.06
C ASN A 18 10.75 -6.04 2.19
N VAL A 19 10.12 -6.12 1.02
CA VAL A 19 10.39 -7.21 0.06
C VAL A 19 11.63 -6.97 -0.82
N GLY A 20 12.44 -5.96 -0.51
CA GLY A 20 13.73 -5.70 -1.17
C GLY A 20 14.74 -6.86 -1.02
N GLY A 21 14.56 -7.74 -0.01
CA GLY A 21 15.42 -8.90 0.23
C GLY A 21 15.08 -10.17 -0.56
N LEU A 22 14.03 -10.18 -1.38
CA LEU A 22 13.63 -11.37 -2.16
C LEU A 22 14.62 -11.75 -3.27
N GLU A 23 15.57 -10.87 -3.60
CA GLU A 23 16.69 -11.18 -4.51
C GLU A 23 17.58 -12.32 -3.99
N GLU A 24 17.66 -12.50 -2.67
CA GLU A 24 18.47 -13.54 -2.02
C GLU A 24 17.82 -14.93 -2.09
N VAL A 25 16.50 -14.99 -2.28
CA VAL A 25 15.70 -16.24 -2.33
C VAL A 25 15.28 -16.59 -3.77
N LEU A 26 15.33 -15.64 -4.70
CA LEU A 26 14.85 -15.84 -6.07
C LEU A 26 15.87 -16.61 -6.93
N PRO A 27 15.45 -17.70 -7.59
CA PRO A 27 16.31 -18.41 -8.53
C PRO A 27 16.69 -17.50 -9.71
N PRO A 28 17.90 -17.65 -10.29
CA PRO A 28 18.45 -16.77 -11.32
C PRO A 28 17.57 -16.63 -12.58
N GLN A 29 16.67 -17.59 -12.79
CA GLN A 29 15.68 -17.63 -13.87
C GLN A 29 14.63 -16.52 -13.75
N LEU A 30 14.33 -16.07 -12.53
CA LEU A 30 13.29 -15.09 -12.21
C LEU A 30 13.84 -13.67 -11.99
N MET A 31 15.16 -13.51 -11.85
CA MET A 31 15.84 -12.20 -11.82
C MET A 31 15.35 -11.20 -12.90
N PRO A 32 15.19 -11.57 -14.19
CA PRO A 32 14.77 -10.61 -15.20
C PRO A 32 13.34 -10.09 -14.99
N ILE A 33 12.46 -10.91 -14.38
CA ILE A 33 11.09 -10.52 -14.03
C ILE A 33 11.10 -9.71 -12.73
N TRP A 34 11.90 -10.13 -11.75
CA TRP A 34 12.06 -9.47 -10.46
C TRP A 34 12.57 -8.03 -10.58
N SER A 35 13.54 -7.78 -11.48
CA SER A 35 14.05 -6.43 -11.76
C SER A 35 12.95 -5.45 -12.19
N ARG A 36 11.92 -5.91 -12.91
CA ARG A 36 10.79 -5.06 -13.31
C ARG A 36 9.89 -4.72 -12.13
N ILE A 37 9.71 -5.65 -11.20
CA ILE A 37 8.90 -5.48 -10.00
C ILE A 37 9.61 -4.54 -9.02
N GLN A 38 10.93 -4.67 -8.84
CA GLN A 38 11.75 -3.74 -8.05
C GLN A 38 11.63 -2.29 -8.55
N VAL A 39 11.62 -2.05 -9.86
CA VAL A 39 11.42 -0.68 -10.39
C VAL A 39 10.08 -0.08 -9.98
N ILE A 40 9.01 -0.88 -10.01
CA ILE A 40 7.67 -0.43 -9.59
C ILE A 40 7.63 -0.19 -8.08
N GLN A 41 8.35 -1.01 -7.32
CA GLN A 41 8.43 -0.91 -5.87
C GLN A 41 9.29 0.27 -5.40
N ASP A 42 10.44 0.51 -6.02
CA ASP A 42 11.27 1.69 -5.81
C ASP A 42 10.52 2.96 -6.21
N PHE A 43 9.74 2.90 -7.28
CA PHE A 43 8.84 3.99 -7.66
C PHE A 43 7.78 4.25 -6.58
N ARG A 44 7.15 3.20 -6.04
CA ARG A 44 6.18 3.32 -4.94
C ARG A 44 6.84 3.82 -3.65
N SER A 45 8.02 3.34 -3.30
CA SER A 45 8.78 3.75 -2.13
C SER A 45 9.16 5.23 -2.22
N THR A 46 9.63 5.67 -3.38
CA THR A 46 10.13 7.03 -3.59
C THR A 46 9.02 8.06 -3.84
N HIS A 47 8.00 7.70 -4.63
CA HIS A 47 6.96 8.65 -5.10
C HIS A 47 5.57 8.38 -4.53
N GLY A 48 5.33 7.20 -3.95
CA GLY A 48 4.01 6.82 -3.43
C GLY A 48 3.53 7.73 -2.30
N GLN A 49 4.38 8.08 -1.34
CA GLN A 49 3.98 8.97 -0.25
C GLN A 49 3.56 10.37 -0.74
N THR A 50 4.28 10.95 -1.70
CA THR A 50 4.01 12.32 -2.16
C THR A 50 2.73 12.39 -2.98
N TYR A 51 2.51 11.43 -3.89
CA TYR A 51 1.28 11.37 -4.70
C TYR A 51 0.05 11.07 -3.84
N VAL A 52 0.15 10.12 -2.89
CA VAL A 52 -0.95 9.79 -1.99
C VAL A 52 -1.30 11.00 -1.12
N LYS A 53 -0.31 11.68 -0.52
CA LYS A 53 -0.55 12.91 0.27
C LYS A 53 -1.18 14.02 -0.55
N PHE A 54 -0.77 14.21 -1.80
CA PHE A 54 -1.34 15.24 -2.67
C PHE A 54 -2.80 14.91 -3.03
N MET A 55 -3.08 13.65 -3.39
CA MET A 55 -4.45 13.20 -3.68
C MET A 55 -5.34 13.26 -2.44
N GLU A 56 -4.81 12.88 -1.28
CA GLU A 56 -5.49 12.99 0.01
C GLU A 56 -5.85 14.46 0.31
N ALA A 57 -4.95 15.40 0.08
CA ALA A 57 -5.22 16.83 0.24
C ALA A 57 -6.31 17.33 -0.71
N ILE A 58 -6.30 16.91 -1.97
CA ILE A 58 -7.35 17.26 -2.94
C ILE A 58 -8.71 16.71 -2.47
N VAL A 59 -8.75 15.44 -2.11
CA VAL A 59 -9.99 14.78 -1.65
C VAL A 59 -10.51 15.46 -0.39
N ALA A 60 -9.64 15.78 0.57
CA ALA A 60 -9.99 16.51 1.78
C ALA A 60 -10.58 17.90 1.46
N LEU A 61 -9.99 18.63 0.51
CA LEU A 61 -10.51 19.93 0.07
C LEU A 61 -11.88 19.80 -0.60
N VAL A 62 -12.06 18.82 -1.49
CA VAL A 62 -13.33 18.58 -2.18
C VAL A 62 -14.43 18.21 -1.17
N LEU A 63 -14.14 17.32 -0.22
CA LEU A 63 -15.08 16.94 0.84
C LEU A 63 -15.44 18.14 1.72
N THR A 64 -14.44 18.91 2.16
CA THR A 64 -14.65 20.07 3.02
C THR A 64 -15.46 21.14 2.30
N GLY A 65 -15.09 21.48 1.07
CA GLY A 65 -15.80 22.47 0.26
C GLY A 65 -17.23 22.04 -0.05
N GLY A 66 -17.41 20.78 -0.46
CA GLY A 66 -18.73 20.20 -0.73
C GLY A 66 -19.63 20.19 0.51
N TYR A 67 -19.08 19.85 1.68
CA TYR A 67 -19.82 19.88 2.94
C TYR A 67 -20.23 21.29 3.34
N LEU A 68 -19.32 22.27 3.28
CA LEU A 68 -19.64 23.67 3.58
C LEU A 68 -20.68 24.24 2.62
N TYR A 69 -20.57 23.90 1.34
CA TYR A 69 -21.57 24.28 0.33
C TYR A 69 -22.94 23.68 0.67
N TRP A 70 -23.00 22.38 0.93
CA TRP A 70 -24.24 21.70 1.34
C TRP A 70 -24.83 22.33 2.60
N LEU A 71 -24.01 22.60 3.62
CA LEU A 71 -24.42 23.24 4.86
C LEU A 71 -25.00 24.65 4.61
N SER A 72 -24.40 25.43 3.70
CA SER A 72 -24.89 26.75 3.34
C SER A 72 -26.27 26.70 2.67
N LEU A 73 -26.53 25.68 1.84
CA LEU A 73 -27.84 25.45 1.24
C LEU A 73 -28.86 24.99 2.28
N PHE A 74 -28.45 24.14 3.23
CA PHE A 74 -29.33 23.66 4.29
C PHE A 74 -29.77 24.78 5.25
N LEU A 75 -28.87 25.72 5.55
CA LEU A 75 -29.14 26.82 6.48
C LEU A 75 -29.75 28.06 5.82
N GLY A 76 -29.41 28.31 4.56
CA GLY A 76 -29.91 29.44 3.77
C GLY A 76 -31.16 29.13 2.94
N GLY A 77 -31.54 27.85 2.87
CA GLY A 77 -32.76 27.35 2.21
C GLY A 77 -33.96 27.35 3.13
#